data_AF-A0A438M637-F1
#
_entry.id   AF-A0A438M637-F1
#
_cell.length_a   1.000
_cell.length_b   1.000
_cell.length_c   1.000
_cell.angle_alpha   90.00
_cell.angle_beta   90.00
_cell.angle_gamma   90.00
#
_symmetry.space_group_name_H-M   'P 1'
#
loop_
_entity.id
_entity.type
_entity.pdbx_description
1 polymer ?
#
loop_
_entity_poly.entity_id
_entity_poly.type
_entity_poly.pdbx_seq_one_letter_code
_entity_poly.pdbx_strand_id
1 'polypeptide(L)'
;MPHDHIGVAVVGAGMAGRSHAAGYRSATTTYDAGLPDVRLVAIADVNEHFAEETARRFGYERAETSWQVVAEDPDIDVVSVVVANHLHREIAEGLLAAGKHVLCEKPFAPTIAEAAAMVAAAKARPDLQTGVGFTFRRSPAISAVKRLLDDGSMGRPIHFNGHYWCDYGADASGPMSWRYKGGPGSGALADIGSHLVDLAEFLCGPIRSVRGSILSTFITERALPLGTAIGHAATTLSDEREPVENEDLVTFTATFESGATATMSASRVALGLANSLGFEVFTENAAATFDLLRASEFRFMDRSVQGVTKGYRQVAVGPEHPYLTGGLPMDFPGVGYGQNDLFVFQARAFLEQVAGLDRLPRVPSFEHGLHNLRLLAAITESALNGGAEVKVPSYTP
;
A
#
# COMPACT_ATOMS: atom_id res chain seq x y z
N MET A 1 -2.78 -18.21 21.39
CA MET A 1 -3.32 -17.11 22.21
C MET A 1 -4.35 -17.69 23.18
N PRO A 2 -4.33 -17.33 24.47
CA PRO A 2 -5.30 -17.82 25.47
C PRO A 2 -6.54 -16.93 25.58
N HIS A 3 -6.85 -16.10 24.57
CA HIS A 3 -8.00 -15.20 24.59
C HIS A 3 -9.03 -15.64 23.54
N ASP A 4 -10.30 -15.73 23.96
CA ASP A 4 -11.45 -15.99 23.10
C ASP A 4 -11.76 -14.81 22.15
N HIS A 5 -10.97 -13.74 22.22
CA HIS A 5 -11.11 -12.52 21.43
C HIS A 5 -9.77 -11.92 20.99
N ILE A 6 -9.82 -11.00 20.02
CA ILE A 6 -8.74 -10.13 19.55
C ILE A 6 -9.23 -8.69 19.66
N GLY A 7 -8.57 -7.87 20.48
CA GLY A 7 -8.81 -6.44 20.56
C GLY A 7 -8.04 -5.66 19.51
N VAL A 8 -8.74 -4.77 18.79
CA VAL A 8 -8.17 -3.96 17.69
C VAL A 8 -8.21 -2.49 18.03
N ALA A 9 -7.10 -1.79 17.75
CA ALA A 9 -7.05 -0.34 17.71
C ALA A 9 -6.47 0.20 16.39
N VAL A 10 -6.86 1.42 16.05
CA VAL A 10 -6.26 2.18 14.95
C VAL A 10 -5.71 3.48 15.50
N VAL A 11 -4.41 3.70 15.31
CA VAL A 11 -3.71 4.95 15.65
C VAL A 11 -3.61 5.79 14.39
N GLY A 12 -4.34 6.89 14.34
CA GLY A 12 -4.56 7.76 13.19
C GLY A 12 -6.00 7.71 12.69
N ALA A 13 -6.64 8.87 12.60
CA ALA A 13 -8.04 9.06 12.21
C ALA A 13 -8.19 9.95 10.94
N GLY A 14 -7.08 10.13 10.20
CA GLY A 14 -7.06 10.74 8.87
C GLY A 14 -7.70 9.84 7.80
N MET A 15 -7.57 10.23 6.52
CA MET A 15 -8.18 9.50 5.39
C MET A 15 -7.87 7.99 5.40
N ALA A 16 -6.58 7.61 5.49
CA ALA A 16 -6.18 6.21 5.51
C ALA A 16 -6.58 5.51 6.83
N GLY A 17 -6.52 6.21 7.96
CA GLY A 17 -6.92 5.68 9.26
C GLY A 17 -8.40 5.28 9.29
N ARG A 18 -9.25 6.11 8.67
CA ARG A 18 -10.68 5.81 8.47
C ARG A 18 -10.88 4.59 7.56
N SER A 19 -10.05 4.40 6.53
CA SER A 19 -10.08 3.20 5.69
C SER A 19 -9.69 1.92 6.46
N HIS A 20 -8.69 1.99 7.35
CA HIS A 20 -8.35 0.88 8.24
C HIS A 20 -9.48 0.58 9.24
N ALA A 21 -10.05 1.63 9.85
CA ALA A 21 -11.15 1.48 10.80
C ALA A 21 -12.37 0.80 10.15
N ALA A 22 -12.74 1.24 8.94
CA ALA A 22 -13.77 0.61 8.13
C ALA A 22 -13.39 -0.83 7.72
N GLY A 23 -12.13 -1.04 7.34
CA GLY A 23 -11.59 -2.34 6.94
C GLY A 23 -11.74 -3.40 8.04
N TYR A 24 -11.31 -3.08 9.27
CA TYR A 24 -11.48 -3.99 10.41
C TYR A 24 -12.93 -4.27 10.74
N ARG A 25 -13.80 -3.25 10.71
CA ARG A 25 -15.24 -3.44 10.92
C ARG A 25 -15.79 -4.48 9.96
N SER A 26 -15.56 -4.31 8.66
CA SER A 26 -16.05 -5.25 7.65
C SER A 26 -15.35 -6.61 7.74
N ALA A 27 -14.07 -6.66 8.09
CA ALA A 27 -13.31 -7.91 8.19
C ALA A 27 -13.87 -8.89 9.25
N THR A 28 -14.59 -8.38 10.26
CA THR A 28 -15.28 -9.22 11.25
C THR A 28 -16.46 -10.01 10.66
N THR A 29 -16.99 -9.58 9.52
CA THR A 29 -18.16 -10.18 8.85
C THR A 29 -17.82 -10.86 7.52
N THR A 30 -16.53 -11.00 7.20
CA THR A 30 -16.07 -11.73 6.01
C THR A 30 -15.58 -13.12 6.37
N TYR A 31 -15.87 -14.12 5.53
CA TYR A 31 -15.50 -15.52 5.66
C TYR A 31 -16.06 -16.26 6.89
N ASP A 32 -16.58 -17.47 6.69
CA ASP A 32 -17.36 -18.20 7.70
C ASP A 32 -16.54 -18.93 8.79
N ALA A 33 -15.22 -18.73 8.90
CA ALA A 33 -14.43 -19.53 9.85
C ALA A 33 -13.24 -18.83 10.50
N GLY A 34 -13.07 -19.13 11.79
CA GLY A 34 -11.79 -19.39 12.46
C GLY A 34 -11.21 -18.26 13.32
N LEU A 35 -11.65 -17.02 13.14
CA LEU A 35 -11.18 -15.94 14.00
C LEU A 35 -11.81 -16.04 15.39
N PRO A 36 -11.06 -15.75 16.47
CA PRO A 36 -11.63 -15.35 17.74
C PRO A 36 -12.55 -14.13 17.57
N ASP A 37 -13.39 -13.85 18.56
CA ASP A 37 -14.25 -12.65 18.54
C ASP A 37 -13.40 -11.39 18.36
N VAL A 38 -13.77 -10.48 17.47
CA VAL A 38 -12.96 -9.28 17.18
C VAL A 38 -13.62 -8.07 17.80
N ARG A 39 -12.99 -7.51 18.82
CA ARG A 39 -13.45 -6.29 19.50
C ARG A 39 -12.76 -5.07 18.87
N LEU A 40 -13.56 -4.13 18.37
CA LEU A 40 -13.03 -2.84 17.90
C LEU A 40 -12.94 -1.89 19.10
N VAL A 41 -11.76 -1.83 19.72
CA VAL A 41 -11.59 -1.22 21.05
C VAL A 41 -11.43 0.30 20.94
N ALA A 42 -10.38 0.78 20.27
CA ALA A 42 -10.04 2.20 20.30
C ALA A 42 -9.65 2.77 18.92
N ILE A 43 -10.04 4.03 18.69
CA ILE A 43 -9.37 4.90 17.72
C ILE A 43 -8.53 5.91 18.50
N ALA A 44 -7.25 6.04 18.19
CA ALA A 44 -6.38 7.03 18.80
C ALA A 44 -5.94 8.08 17.77
N ASP A 45 -6.10 9.37 18.06
CA ASP A 45 -5.55 10.46 17.25
C ASP A 45 -5.29 11.67 18.15
N VAL A 46 -4.21 12.41 17.90
CA VAL A 46 -3.90 13.65 18.64
C VAL A 46 -5.00 14.70 18.49
N ASN A 47 -5.79 14.61 17.41
CA ASN A 47 -7.02 15.35 17.24
C ASN A 47 -8.20 14.55 17.83
N GLU A 48 -8.57 14.89 19.07
CA GLU A 48 -9.67 14.26 19.81
C GLU A 48 -10.98 14.19 19.01
N HIS A 49 -11.34 15.28 18.32
CA HIS A 49 -12.56 15.31 17.52
C HIS A 49 -12.55 14.28 16.37
N PHE A 50 -11.41 14.11 15.69
CA PHE A 50 -11.28 13.09 14.64
C PHE A 50 -11.31 11.68 15.21
N ALA A 51 -10.70 11.46 16.38
CA ALA A 51 -10.75 10.18 17.07
C ALA A 51 -12.20 9.82 17.45
N GLU A 52 -12.92 10.73 18.11
CA GLU A 52 -14.33 10.56 18.50
C GLU A 52 -15.25 10.33 17.30
N GLU A 53 -15.12 11.14 16.24
CA GLU A 53 -15.93 10.99 15.02
C GLU A 53 -15.72 9.62 14.38
N THR A 54 -14.45 9.21 14.25
CA THR A 54 -14.07 7.95 13.61
C THR A 54 -14.51 6.76 14.45
N ALA A 55 -14.29 6.80 15.78
CA ALA A 55 -14.71 5.75 16.69
C ALA A 55 -16.23 5.54 16.62
N ARG A 56 -17.01 6.62 16.76
CA ARG A 56 -18.48 6.56 16.65
C ARG A 56 -18.93 6.06 15.28
N ARG A 57 -18.33 6.56 14.19
CA ARG A 57 -18.74 6.25 12.81
C ARG A 57 -18.53 4.78 12.46
N PHE A 58 -17.42 4.18 12.88
CA PHE A 58 -17.08 2.79 12.57
C PHE A 58 -17.37 1.82 13.73
N GLY A 59 -17.87 2.35 14.86
CA GLY A 59 -18.35 1.61 16.03
C GLY A 59 -17.23 1.03 16.91
N TYR A 60 -16.10 1.73 17.03
CA TYR A 60 -15.11 1.41 18.05
C TYR A 60 -15.64 1.83 19.43
N GLU A 61 -15.30 1.08 20.46
CA GLU A 61 -15.83 1.28 21.82
C GLU A 61 -15.51 2.67 22.37
N ARG A 62 -14.33 3.21 22.04
CA ARG A 62 -13.91 4.55 22.49
C ARG A 62 -12.89 5.23 21.58
N ALA A 63 -12.65 6.49 21.88
CA ALA A 63 -11.61 7.31 21.29
C ALA A 63 -10.54 7.65 22.34
N GLU A 64 -9.30 7.78 21.89
CA GLU A 64 -8.15 8.13 22.72
C GLU A 64 -7.35 9.23 22.02
N THR A 65 -6.54 9.98 22.77
CA THR A 65 -5.72 11.08 22.22
C THR A 65 -4.22 10.75 22.15
N SER A 66 -3.85 9.53 22.53
CA SER A 66 -2.46 9.11 22.66
C SER A 66 -2.31 7.62 22.34
N TRP A 67 -1.26 7.28 21.60
CA TRP A 67 -0.95 5.88 21.29
C TRP A 67 -0.41 5.11 22.50
N GLN A 68 0.13 5.82 23.50
CA GLN A 68 0.63 5.23 24.74
C GLN A 68 -0.51 4.57 25.54
N VAL A 69 -1.70 5.19 25.56
CA VAL A 69 -2.90 4.57 26.19
C VAL A 69 -3.26 3.25 25.50
N VAL A 70 -3.15 3.21 24.16
CA VAL A 70 -3.35 1.98 23.37
C VAL A 70 -2.28 0.93 23.68
N ALA A 71 -1.03 1.34 23.91
CA ALA A 71 0.06 0.44 24.26
C ALA A 71 -0.12 -0.17 25.66
N GLU A 72 -0.60 0.61 26.63
CA GLU A 72 -0.79 0.19 28.02
C GLU A 72 -2.04 -0.66 28.25
N ASP A 73 -3.02 -0.62 27.35
CA ASP A 73 -4.28 -1.34 27.50
C ASP A 73 -4.13 -2.85 27.25
N PRO A 74 -4.36 -3.73 28.24
CA PRO A 74 -4.30 -5.17 28.05
C PRO A 74 -5.42 -5.74 27.15
N ASP A 75 -6.50 -5.00 26.90
CA ASP A 75 -7.62 -5.44 26.04
C ASP A 75 -7.34 -5.23 24.54
N ILE A 76 -6.19 -4.66 24.17
CA ILE A 76 -5.78 -4.43 22.77
C ILE A 76 -4.64 -5.37 22.39
N ASP A 77 -4.79 -6.12 21.30
CA ASP A 77 -3.78 -7.04 20.78
C ASP A 77 -3.18 -6.54 19.46
N VAL A 78 -4.02 -5.96 18.60
CA VAL A 78 -3.71 -5.61 17.21
C VAL A 78 -3.83 -4.11 17.01
N VAL A 79 -2.80 -3.48 16.45
CA VAL A 79 -2.79 -2.06 16.20
C VAL A 79 -2.41 -1.75 14.76
N SER A 80 -3.26 -0.99 14.07
CA SER A 80 -2.88 -0.33 12.82
C SER A 80 -2.29 1.05 13.11
N VAL A 81 -1.07 1.30 12.64
CA VAL A 81 -0.37 2.59 12.75
C VAL A 81 -0.49 3.34 11.43
N VAL A 82 -1.32 4.39 11.42
CA VAL A 82 -1.77 5.11 10.22
C VAL A 82 -1.67 6.63 10.43
N VAL A 83 -0.48 7.06 10.83
CA VAL A 83 -0.16 8.46 11.14
C VAL A 83 0.82 9.04 10.12
N ALA A 84 1.34 10.25 10.35
CA ALA A 84 2.41 10.78 9.53
C ALA A 84 3.68 9.92 9.64
N ASN A 85 4.37 9.71 8.52
CA ASN A 85 5.49 8.76 8.40
C ASN A 85 6.59 8.93 9.48
N HIS A 86 6.89 10.17 9.88
CA HIS A 86 7.93 10.47 10.88
C HIS A 86 7.60 9.95 12.29
N LEU A 87 6.34 9.59 12.55
CA LEU A 87 5.89 9.03 13.83
C LEU A 87 5.86 7.49 13.82
N HIS A 88 6.00 6.84 12.66
CA HIS A 88 5.88 5.38 12.54
C HIS A 88 6.85 4.64 13.45
N ARG A 89 8.10 5.08 13.52
CA ARG A 89 9.13 4.39 14.30
C ARG A 89 8.82 4.38 15.78
N GLU A 90 8.62 5.55 16.38
CA GLU A 90 8.37 5.68 17.82
C GLU A 90 7.16 4.84 18.24
N ILE A 91 6.07 4.94 17.48
CA ILE A 91 4.82 4.24 17.77
C ILE A 91 4.98 2.73 17.58
N ALA A 92 5.56 2.28 16.46
CA ALA A 92 5.74 0.86 16.21
C ALA A 92 6.67 0.20 17.24
N GLU A 93 7.80 0.83 17.57
CA GLU A 93 8.71 0.32 18.59
C GLU A 93 8.03 0.26 19.98
N GLY A 94 7.28 1.30 20.36
CA GLY A 94 6.54 1.34 21.62
C GLY A 94 5.45 0.27 21.72
N LEU A 95 4.66 0.09 20.65
CA LEU A 95 3.63 -0.94 20.58
C LEU A 95 4.22 -2.35 20.63
N LEU A 96 5.31 -2.61 19.90
CA LEU A 96 6.01 -3.89 19.94
C LEU A 96 6.60 -4.16 21.32
N ALA A 97 7.17 -3.15 21.98
CA ALA A 97 7.66 -3.28 23.36
C ALA A 97 6.53 -3.63 24.33
N ALA A 98 5.33 -3.06 24.12
CA ALA A 98 4.13 -3.35 24.89
C ALA A 98 3.45 -4.69 24.52
N GLY A 99 3.98 -5.45 23.56
CA GLY A 99 3.44 -6.76 23.20
C GLY A 99 2.29 -6.73 22.19
N LYS A 100 2.16 -5.66 21.41
CA LYS A 100 1.08 -5.50 20.40
C LYS A 100 1.53 -5.94 19.02
N HIS A 101 0.66 -6.59 18.28
CA HIS A 101 0.84 -6.85 16.84
C HIS A 101 0.66 -5.56 16.04
N VAL A 102 1.51 -5.29 15.06
CA VAL A 102 1.56 -3.98 14.37
C VAL A 102 1.39 -4.12 12.86
N LEU A 103 0.36 -3.49 12.31
CA LEU A 103 0.23 -3.21 10.88
C LEU A 103 0.55 -1.73 10.64
N CYS A 104 1.68 -1.43 9.99
CA CYS A 104 2.14 -0.08 9.75
C CYS A 104 1.80 0.37 8.33
N GLU A 105 1.31 1.60 8.15
CA GLU A 105 1.09 2.15 6.82
C GLU A 105 2.40 2.44 6.06
N LYS A 106 2.27 2.56 4.74
CA LYS A 106 3.34 2.99 3.83
C LYS A 106 3.27 4.51 3.63
N PRO A 107 4.38 5.19 3.26
CA PRO A 107 5.76 4.70 3.25
C PRO A 107 6.23 4.24 4.64
N PHE A 108 6.94 3.11 4.69
CA PHE A 108 7.17 2.36 5.94
C PHE A 108 7.84 3.20 7.04
N ALA A 109 8.85 4.01 6.70
CA ALA A 109 9.55 4.92 7.60
C ALA A 109 10.13 6.10 6.79
N PRO A 110 10.50 7.23 7.40
CA PRO A 110 11.06 8.37 6.69
C PRO A 110 12.51 8.12 6.22
N THR A 111 13.24 7.21 6.87
CA THR A 111 14.62 6.88 6.51
C THR A 111 14.88 5.38 6.57
N ILE A 112 15.87 4.91 5.82
CA ILE A 112 16.34 3.51 5.86
C ILE A 112 16.82 3.13 7.27
N ALA A 113 17.48 4.05 7.98
CA ALA A 113 17.97 3.80 9.32
C ALA A 113 16.82 3.57 10.32
N GLU A 114 15.75 4.37 10.22
CA GLU A 114 14.56 4.19 11.05
C GLU A 114 13.81 2.90 10.70
N ALA A 115 13.63 2.58 9.42
CA ALA A 115 13.05 1.31 9.00
C ALA A 115 13.88 0.11 9.50
N ALA A 116 15.21 0.21 9.48
CA ALA A 116 16.08 -0.83 10.01
C ALA A 116 15.92 -1.00 11.53
N ALA A 117 15.71 0.08 12.27
CA ALA A 117 15.42 0.03 13.70
C ALA A 117 14.06 -0.63 13.99
N MET A 118 13.01 -0.29 13.23
CA MET A 118 11.70 -0.93 13.32
C MET A 118 11.76 -2.43 13.02
N VAL A 119 12.53 -2.83 12.00
CA VAL A 119 12.79 -4.25 11.70
C VAL A 119 13.52 -4.94 12.85
N ALA A 120 14.51 -4.28 13.46
CA ALA A 120 15.23 -4.84 14.61
C ALA A 120 14.30 -5.03 15.82
N ALA A 121 13.41 -4.08 16.09
CA ALA A 121 12.41 -4.18 17.14
C ALA A 121 11.42 -5.33 16.89
N ALA A 122 10.96 -5.49 15.65
CA ALA A 122 10.10 -6.63 15.27
C ALA A 122 10.82 -7.98 15.46
N LYS A 123 12.10 -8.08 15.06
CA LYS A 123 12.91 -9.30 15.26
C LYS A 123 13.18 -9.62 16.72
N ALA A 124 13.21 -8.62 17.60
CA ALA A 124 13.32 -8.83 19.04
C ALA A 124 12.03 -9.40 19.66
N ARG A 125 10.91 -9.38 18.92
CA ARG A 125 9.59 -9.89 19.31
C ARG A 125 9.04 -10.88 18.27
N PRO A 126 9.71 -12.05 18.07
CA PRO A 126 9.29 -13.05 17.09
C PRO A 126 7.94 -13.70 17.43
N ASP A 127 7.43 -13.50 18.65
CA ASP A 127 6.09 -13.86 19.09
C ASP A 127 4.99 -12.97 18.49
N LEU A 128 5.35 -11.77 18.01
CA LEU A 128 4.41 -10.81 17.46
C LEU A 128 4.39 -10.82 15.94
N GLN A 129 3.20 -10.64 15.38
CA GLN A 129 3.01 -10.42 13.94
C GLN A 129 3.17 -8.94 13.59
N THR A 130 3.90 -8.68 12.52
CA THR A 130 4.10 -7.33 11.95
C THR A 130 3.85 -7.33 10.45
N GLY A 131 3.39 -6.22 9.91
CA GLY A 131 3.33 -6.03 8.47
C GLY A 131 3.13 -4.60 8.00
N VAL A 132 3.19 -4.40 6.68
CA VAL A 132 3.11 -3.11 6.01
C VAL A 132 1.87 -3.05 5.10
N GLY A 133 1.19 -1.90 5.09
CA GLY A 133 -0.04 -1.61 4.36
C GLY A 133 0.10 -1.49 2.84
N PHE A 134 0.72 -2.45 2.14
CA PHE A 134 0.68 -2.48 0.67
C PHE A 134 -0.64 -3.07 0.15
N THR A 135 -1.71 -2.29 0.32
CA THR A 135 -3.09 -2.71 0.13
C THR A 135 -3.41 -3.22 -1.28
N PHE A 136 -2.72 -2.72 -2.32
CA PHE A 136 -2.99 -3.15 -3.70
C PHE A 136 -2.64 -4.61 -3.99
N ARG A 137 -1.76 -5.25 -3.20
CA ARG A 137 -1.54 -6.70 -3.26
C ARG A 137 -2.83 -7.49 -2.98
N ARG A 138 -3.80 -6.86 -2.29
CA ARG A 138 -5.11 -7.45 -1.98
C ARG A 138 -6.11 -7.37 -3.12
N SER A 139 -5.77 -6.80 -4.26
CA SER A 139 -6.65 -6.83 -5.43
C SER A 139 -6.81 -8.29 -5.92
N PRO A 140 -8.03 -8.84 -5.97
CA PRO A 140 -8.29 -10.14 -6.57
C PRO A 140 -7.75 -10.27 -8.01
N ALA A 141 -7.92 -9.25 -8.85
CA ALA A 141 -7.37 -9.22 -10.22
C ALA A 141 -5.84 -9.37 -10.24
N ILE A 142 -5.13 -8.53 -9.50
CA ILE A 142 -3.67 -8.58 -9.38
C ILE A 142 -3.21 -9.93 -8.82
N SER A 143 -3.83 -10.41 -7.76
CA SER A 143 -3.48 -11.69 -7.14
C SER A 143 -3.80 -12.89 -8.04
N ALA A 144 -4.80 -12.78 -8.92
CA ALA A 144 -5.05 -13.80 -9.93
C ALA A 144 -3.92 -13.88 -10.97
N VAL A 145 -3.42 -12.71 -11.42
CA VAL A 145 -2.23 -12.66 -12.29
C VAL A 145 -1.01 -13.23 -11.56
N LYS A 146 -0.80 -12.87 -10.28
CA LYS A 146 0.27 -13.45 -9.45
C LYS A 146 0.17 -14.97 -9.36
N ARG A 147 -1.02 -15.52 -9.12
CA ARG A 147 -1.23 -16.98 -9.05
C ARG A 147 -0.79 -17.69 -10.34
N LEU A 148 -1.11 -17.12 -11.51
CA LEU A 148 -0.74 -17.66 -12.82
C LEU A 148 0.76 -17.51 -13.14
N LEU A 149 1.43 -16.54 -12.51
CA LEU A 149 2.89 -16.40 -12.56
C LEU A 149 3.56 -17.44 -11.65
N ASP A 150 3.04 -17.63 -10.45
CA ASP A 150 3.58 -18.55 -9.44
C ASP A 150 3.45 -20.02 -9.84
N ASP A 151 2.31 -20.40 -10.42
CA ASP A 151 2.08 -21.78 -10.89
C ASP A 151 2.78 -22.08 -12.22
N GLY A 152 3.42 -21.08 -12.83
CA GLY A 152 4.18 -21.21 -14.07
C GLY A 152 3.33 -21.21 -15.34
N SER A 153 2.01 -21.05 -15.26
CA SER A 153 1.11 -21.04 -16.43
C SER A 153 1.46 -19.94 -17.43
N MET A 154 1.91 -18.78 -16.93
CA MET A 154 2.36 -17.68 -17.79
C MET A 154 3.80 -17.88 -18.29
N GLY A 155 4.60 -18.78 -17.71
CA GLY A 155 6.05 -18.85 -17.96
C GLY A 155 6.80 -17.66 -17.37
N ARG A 156 8.10 -17.53 -17.69
CA ARG A 156 8.94 -16.50 -17.05
C ARG A 156 8.54 -15.09 -17.51
N PRO A 157 8.53 -14.09 -16.59
CA PRO A 157 8.41 -12.68 -16.97
C PRO A 157 9.50 -12.25 -17.94
N ILE A 158 9.12 -11.43 -18.92
CA ILE A 158 10.01 -10.83 -19.92
C ILE A 158 10.06 -9.32 -19.71
N HIS A 159 8.88 -8.68 -19.66
CA HIS A 159 8.76 -7.23 -19.50
C HIS A 159 7.57 -6.88 -18.59
N PHE A 160 7.81 -5.97 -17.66
CA PHE A 160 6.78 -5.32 -16.85
C PHE A 160 6.71 -3.83 -17.22
N ASN A 161 5.59 -3.38 -17.77
CA ASN A 161 5.33 -1.96 -17.95
C ASN A 161 4.31 -1.55 -16.90
N GLY A 162 4.59 -0.52 -16.11
CA GLY A 162 3.72 -0.17 -14.99
C GLY A 162 3.61 1.32 -14.76
N HIS A 163 2.47 1.74 -14.23
CA HIS A 163 2.21 3.14 -13.94
C HIS A 163 1.40 3.36 -12.68
N TYR A 164 1.59 4.53 -12.07
CA TYR A 164 0.64 5.10 -11.12
C TYR A 164 0.36 6.55 -11.46
N TRP A 165 -0.82 6.81 -12.02
CA TRP A 165 -1.30 8.13 -12.39
C TRP A 165 -2.32 8.67 -11.39
N CYS A 166 -2.04 9.86 -10.88
CA CYS A 166 -2.90 10.65 -10.04
C CYS A 166 -2.94 12.09 -10.57
N ASP A 167 -4.05 12.80 -10.34
CA ASP A 167 -4.21 14.21 -10.70
C ASP A 167 -4.41 15.13 -9.49
N TYR A 168 -4.30 14.60 -8.26
CA TYR A 168 -4.52 15.39 -7.04
C TYR A 168 -3.54 16.57 -6.88
N GLY A 169 -2.40 16.53 -7.58
CA GLY A 169 -1.42 17.61 -7.64
C GLY A 169 -1.45 18.41 -8.93
N ALA A 170 -2.32 18.10 -9.90
CA ALA A 170 -2.30 18.72 -11.24
C ALA A 170 -2.68 20.21 -11.23
N ASP A 171 -3.47 20.65 -10.25
CA ASP A 171 -3.85 22.05 -10.11
C ASP A 171 -2.75 22.86 -9.40
N ALA A 172 -2.12 23.78 -10.12
CA ALA A 172 -1.09 24.67 -9.60
C ALA A 172 -1.62 25.69 -8.57
N SER A 173 -2.94 25.92 -8.54
CA SER A 173 -3.59 26.76 -7.53
C SER A 173 -3.86 26.01 -6.21
N GLY A 174 -3.68 24.69 -6.18
CA GLY A 174 -3.84 23.88 -4.97
C GLY A 174 -2.82 24.22 -3.86
N PRO A 175 -3.18 23.98 -2.58
CA PRO A 175 -2.39 24.38 -1.43
C PRO A 175 -1.03 23.67 -1.36
N MET A 176 -0.06 24.35 -0.76
CA MET A 176 1.13 23.71 -0.21
C MET A 176 0.73 22.76 0.93
N SER A 177 1.48 21.67 1.06
CA SER A 177 1.28 20.65 2.08
C SER A 177 2.58 19.89 2.32
N TRP A 178 2.61 19.06 3.36
CA TRP A 178 3.75 18.21 3.67
C TRP A 178 4.15 17.27 2.51
N ARG A 179 3.23 16.92 1.60
CA ARG A 179 3.50 16.05 0.44
C ARG A 179 4.42 16.69 -0.61
N TYR A 180 4.58 18.01 -0.56
CA TYR A 180 5.43 18.77 -1.49
C TYR A 180 6.80 19.12 -0.88
N LYS A 181 7.10 18.61 0.32
CA LYS A 181 8.34 18.84 1.08
C LYS A 181 9.17 17.57 1.19
N GLY A 182 10.45 17.70 1.55
CA GLY A 182 11.33 16.57 1.88
C GLY A 182 12.38 16.21 0.84
N GLY A 183 12.46 16.96 -0.26
CA GLY A 183 13.51 16.78 -1.28
C GLY A 183 13.24 15.66 -2.29
N PRO A 184 14.21 15.41 -3.20
CA PRO A 184 14.07 14.40 -4.26
C PRO A 184 13.74 13.00 -3.74
N GLY A 185 12.77 12.35 -4.36
CA GLY A 185 12.31 10.99 -4.04
C GLY A 185 11.25 10.91 -2.95
N SER A 186 10.95 12.02 -2.28
CA SER A 186 9.92 12.10 -1.23
C SER A 186 8.52 12.42 -1.76
N GLY A 187 8.40 12.79 -3.04
CA GLY A 187 7.16 13.22 -3.66
C GLY A 187 6.36 12.05 -4.22
N ALA A 188 6.07 12.10 -5.52
CA ALA A 188 5.34 11.04 -6.21
C ALA A 188 6.00 9.66 -6.06
N LEU A 189 7.34 9.59 -5.97
CA LEU A 189 8.05 8.31 -5.80
C LEU A 189 7.70 7.64 -4.47
N ALA A 190 7.78 8.35 -3.35
CA ALA A 190 7.47 7.78 -2.04
C ALA A 190 5.98 7.49 -1.87
N ASP A 191 5.12 8.43 -2.23
CA ASP A 191 3.68 8.33 -1.94
C ASP A 191 2.99 7.23 -2.77
N ILE A 192 3.12 7.30 -4.10
CA ILE A 192 2.43 6.40 -5.04
C ILE A 192 3.40 5.46 -5.77
N GLY A 193 4.63 5.89 -6.05
CA GLY A 193 5.66 5.04 -6.65
C GLY A 193 6.03 3.84 -5.78
N SER A 194 5.94 3.95 -4.46
CA SER A 194 6.18 2.84 -3.53
C SER A 194 5.25 1.66 -3.76
N HIS A 195 3.97 1.91 -4.07
CA HIS A 195 3.00 0.88 -4.46
C HIS A 195 3.32 0.27 -5.83
N LEU A 196 3.75 1.07 -6.80
CA LEU A 196 4.11 0.57 -8.12
C LEU A 196 5.33 -0.36 -8.06
N VAL A 197 6.36 0.04 -7.31
CA VAL A 197 7.58 -0.75 -7.09
C VAL A 197 7.26 -2.03 -6.33
N ASP A 198 6.45 -1.94 -5.27
CA ASP A 198 5.94 -3.10 -4.53
C ASP A 198 5.22 -4.08 -5.44
N LEU A 199 4.33 -3.58 -6.31
CA LEU A 199 3.55 -4.39 -7.23
C LEU A 199 4.43 -5.07 -8.30
N ALA A 200 5.45 -4.36 -8.79
CA ALA A 200 6.41 -4.92 -9.74
C ALA A 200 7.18 -6.09 -9.13
N GLU A 201 7.68 -5.96 -7.89
CA GLU A 201 8.32 -7.08 -7.19
C GLU A 201 7.35 -8.18 -6.83
N PHE A 202 6.13 -7.83 -6.42
CA PHE A 202 5.08 -8.79 -6.14
C PHE A 202 4.80 -9.67 -7.36
N LEU A 203 4.77 -9.13 -8.58
CA LEU A 203 4.47 -9.92 -9.78
C LEU A 203 5.71 -10.60 -10.38
N CYS A 204 6.84 -9.91 -10.45
CA CYS A 204 7.99 -10.34 -11.26
C CYS A 204 9.20 -10.82 -10.44
N GLY A 205 9.12 -10.78 -9.11
CA GLY A 205 10.20 -11.14 -8.21
C GLY A 205 11.16 -9.97 -7.92
N PRO A 206 12.30 -10.22 -7.23
CA PRO A 206 13.16 -9.16 -6.73
C PRO A 206 13.79 -8.31 -7.85
N ILE A 207 13.83 -7.00 -7.64
CA ILE A 207 14.56 -6.06 -8.50
C ILE A 207 16.04 -6.07 -8.11
N ARG A 208 16.90 -6.29 -9.11
CA ARG A 208 18.37 -6.31 -8.96
C ARG A 208 18.99 -4.93 -9.13
N SER A 209 18.47 -4.12 -10.04
CA SER A 209 19.03 -2.80 -10.36
C SER A 209 17.99 -1.89 -11.00
N VAL A 210 18.20 -0.58 -10.85
CA VAL A 210 17.43 0.49 -11.48
C VAL A 210 18.35 1.40 -12.29
N ARG A 211 17.85 2.00 -13.36
CA ARG A 211 18.62 2.91 -14.23
C ARG A 211 17.70 3.87 -14.99
N GLY A 212 18.28 4.94 -15.53
CA GLY A 212 17.57 5.92 -16.35
C GLY A 212 16.49 6.67 -15.55
N SER A 213 16.68 6.79 -14.24
CA SER A 213 15.70 7.43 -13.38
C SER A 213 15.69 8.94 -13.62
N ILE A 214 14.51 9.52 -13.72
CA ILE A 214 14.29 10.96 -13.87
C ILE A 214 13.24 11.37 -12.85
N LEU A 215 13.55 12.41 -12.07
CA LEU A 215 12.66 13.08 -11.14
C LEU A 215 12.36 14.48 -11.69
N SER A 216 11.09 14.78 -11.94
CA SER A 216 10.65 16.03 -12.57
C SER A 216 9.66 16.77 -11.69
N THR A 217 9.90 18.05 -11.47
CA THR A 217 8.96 18.98 -10.81
C THR A 217 8.47 19.98 -11.85
N PHE A 218 7.16 20.05 -12.05
CA PHE A 218 6.53 20.93 -13.04
C PHE A 218 5.83 22.11 -12.37
N ILE A 219 5.22 21.89 -11.20
CA ILE A 219 4.63 22.95 -10.38
C ILE A 219 5.64 23.27 -9.27
N THR A 220 6.37 24.38 -9.43
CA THR A 220 7.54 24.69 -8.60
C THR A 220 7.21 25.49 -7.33
N GLU A 221 5.99 26.01 -7.20
CA GLU A 221 5.54 26.76 -6.03
C GLU A 221 4.03 26.62 -5.80
N ARG A 222 3.59 26.70 -4.54
CA ARG A 222 2.19 26.59 -4.12
C ARG A 222 1.85 27.56 -3.00
N ALA A 223 0.60 28.01 -2.95
CA ALA A 223 0.14 28.93 -1.90
C ALA A 223 0.01 28.23 -0.54
N LEU A 224 0.38 28.91 0.54
CA LEU A 224 0.24 28.39 1.89
C LEU A 224 -1.24 28.32 2.31
N PRO A 225 -1.69 27.22 2.94
CA PRO A 225 -3.04 27.11 3.45
C PRO A 225 -3.23 27.97 4.72
N LEU A 226 -4.38 28.64 4.85
CA LEU A 226 -4.78 29.39 6.05
C LEU A 226 -5.45 28.50 7.12
N GLY A 227 -5.66 27.21 6.84
CA GLY A 227 -6.32 26.27 7.73
C GLY A 227 -5.88 24.82 7.48
N THR A 228 -6.33 23.90 8.33
CA THR A 228 -5.98 22.47 8.23
C THR A 228 -6.87 21.76 7.21
N ALA A 229 -6.26 21.12 6.21
CA ALA A 229 -6.97 20.28 5.23
C ALA A 229 -6.85 18.78 5.58
N ILE A 230 -7.90 18.00 5.30
CA ILE A 230 -7.88 16.54 5.40
C ILE A 230 -7.68 15.95 4.01
N GLY A 231 -6.65 15.09 3.85
CA GLY A 231 -6.41 14.40 2.58
C GLY A 231 -5.98 15.35 1.45
N HIS A 232 -6.83 15.48 0.42
CA HIS A 232 -6.67 16.35 -0.76
C HIS A 232 -7.74 17.45 -0.83
N ALA A 233 -8.44 17.72 0.28
CA ALA A 233 -9.52 18.70 0.30
C ALA A 233 -9.00 20.13 0.08
N ALA A 234 -9.82 20.97 -0.56
CA ALA A 234 -9.56 22.39 -0.71
C ALA A 234 -9.63 23.11 0.65
N THR A 235 -8.85 24.17 0.80
CA THR A 235 -8.85 25.06 1.97
C THR A 235 -8.64 26.50 1.51
N THR A 236 -8.99 27.48 2.34
CA THR A 236 -8.67 28.88 2.09
C THR A 236 -7.15 29.06 2.03
N LEU A 237 -6.68 29.81 1.04
CA LEU A 237 -5.25 30.03 0.76
C LEU A 237 -4.84 31.45 1.14
N SER A 238 -3.58 31.59 1.53
CA SER A 238 -2.93 32.88 1.69
C SER A 238 -2.37 33.38 0.36
N ASP A 239 -1.95 34.64 0.32
CA ASP A 239 -1.20 35.21 -0.81
C ASP A 239 0.29 34.77 -0.80
N GLU A 240 0.77 34.13 0.27
CA GLU A 240 2.14 33.64 0.39
C GLU A 240 2.31 32.29 -0.31
N ARG A 241 3.42 32.12 -1.04
CA ARG A 241 3.75 30.86 -1.72
C ARG A 241 5.09 30.30 -1.24
N GLU A 242 5.17 28.98 -1.17
CA GLU A 242 6.41 28.25 -0.88
C GLU A 242 6.85 27.43 -2.10
N PRO A 243 8.17 27.21 -2.26
CA PRO A 243 8.69 26.32 -3.29
C PRO A 243 8.31 24.85 -3.00
N VAL A 244 8.01 24.11 -4.06
CA VAL A 244 7.88 22.65 -4.02
C VAL A 244 9.27 22.03 -4.04
N GLU A 245 9.57 21.16 -3.08
CA GLU A 245 10.92 20.62 -2.85
C GLU A 245 11.14 19.26 -3.51
N ASN A 246 10.08 18.63 -4.04
CA ASN A 246 10.10 17.26 -4.52
C ASN A 246 9.39 17.07 -5.88
N GLU A 247 9.51 15.86 -6.43
CA GLU A 247 9.06 15.54 -7.78
C GLU A 247 7.54 15.37 -7.90
N ASP A 248 7.00 15.87 -9.01
CA ASP A 248 5.64 15.60 -9.47
C ASP A 248 5.55 14.29 -10.27
N LEU A 249 6.63 13.93 -10.97
CA LEU A 249 6.73 12.75 -11.81
C LEU A 249 8.08 12.06 -11.61
N VAL A 250 8.03 10.73 -11.55
CA VAL A 250 9.19 9.86 -11.65
C VAL A 250 9.01 8.89 -12.81
N THR A 251 10.07 8.66 -13.58
CA THR A 251 10.15 7.59 -14.59
C THR A 251 11.51 6.91 -14.52
N PHE A 252 11.55 5.58 -14.68
CA PHE A 252 12.77 4.79 -14.56
C PHE A 252 12.60 3.41 -15.20
N THR A 253 13.72 2.72 -15.39
CA THR A 253 13.73 1.31 -15.79
C THR A 253 14.38 0.44 -14.71
N ALA A 254 13.99 -0.83 -14.65
CA ALA A 254 14.56 -1.79 -13.71
C ALA A 254 14.92 -3.11 -14.40
N THR A 255 15.80 -3.88 -13.76
CA THR A 255 16.11 -5.27 -14.13
C THR A 255 15.88 -6.15 -12.91
N PHE A 256 15.09 -7.20 -13.09
CA PHE A 256 14.82 -8.21 -12.05
C PHE A 256 15.94 -9.25 -11.97
N GLU A 257 16.03 -9.97 -10.85
CA GLU A 257 16.98 -11.09 -10.71
C GLU A 257 16.74 -12.19 -11.76
N SER A 258 15.50 -12.34 -12.24
CA SER A 258 15.13 -13.27 -13.33
C SER A 258 15.64 -12.86 -14.72
N GLY A 259 16.21 -11.66 -14.84
CA GLY A 259 16.62 -11.03 -16.10
C GLY A 259 15.49 -10.34 -16.86
N ALA A 260 14.26 -10.36 -16.34
CA ALA A 260 13.17 -9.54 -16.88
C ALA A 260 13.50 -8.05 -16.74
N THR A 261 12.94 -7.22 -17.61
CA THR A 261 13.09 -5.76 -17.55
C THR A 261 11.78 -5.08 -17.19
N ALA A 262 11.86 -3.87 -16.65
CA ALA A 262 10.69 -3.05 -16.40
C ALA A 262 10.85 -1.61 -16.89
N THR A 263 9.73 -1.01 -17.28
CA THR A 263 9.56 0.44 -17.44
C THR A 263 8.47 0.89 -16.47
N MET A 264 8.75 1.86 -15.63
CA MET A 264 7.82 2.30 -14.58
C MET A 264 7.75 3.81 -14.51
N SER A 265 6.57 4.33 -14.22
CA SER A 265 6.36 5.77 -14.02
C SER A 265 5.28 6.05 -12.99
N ALA A 266 5.46 7.09 -12.17
CA ALA A 266 4.43 7.57 -11.26
C ALA A 266 4.32 9.08 -11.35
N SER A 267 3.09 9.61 -11.36
CA SER A 267 2.82 11.05 -11.48
C SER A 267 1.64 11.46 -10.62
N ARG A 268 1.80 12.56 -9.89
CA ARG A 268 0.69 13.23 -9.17
C ARG A 268 0.02 14.36 -9.95
N VAL A 269 0.46 14.59 -11.19
CA VAL A 269 -0.01 15.67 -12.08
C VAL A 269 -0.61 15.15 -13.40
N ALA A 270 -1.01 13.89 -13.44
CA ALA A 270 -1.59 13.24 -14.62
C ALA A 270 -3.08 13.57 -14.77
N LEU A 271 -3.37 14.81 -15.19
CA LEU A 271 -4.73 15.36 -15.29
C LEU A 271 -5.73 14.41 -15.99
N GLY A 272 -6.84 14.12 -15.32
CA GLY A 272 -7.89 13.22 -15.82
C GLY A 272 -7.76 11.77 -15.36
N LEU A 273 -6.68 11.42 -14.65
CA LEU A 273 -6.46 10.12 -14.04
C LEU A 273 -6.38 10.29 -12.52
N ALA A 274 -7.52 10.19 -11.84
CA ALA A 274 -7.59 10.45 -10.40
C ALA A 274 -6.75 9.48 -9.56
N ASN A 275 -6.79 8.19 -9.92
CA ASN A 275 -6.13 7.13 -9.15
C ASN A 275 -6.01 5.84 -9.98
N SER A 276 -5.17 5.88 -11.02
CA SER A 276 -4.94 4.78 -11.96
C SER A 276 -3.59 4.13 -11.68
N LEU A 277 -3.58 3.08 -10.85
CA LEU A 277 -2.47 2.15 -10.72
C LEU A 277 -2.69 1.00 -11.70
N GLY A 278 -1.77 0.79 -12.63
CA GLY A 278 -1.93 -0.20 -13.69
C GLY A 278 -0.61 -0.80 -14.17
N PHE A 279 -0.73 -1.88 -14.92
CA PHE A 279 0.42 -2.55 -15.54
C PHE A 279 0.04 -3.38 -16.76
N GLU A 280 1.06 -3.68 -17.56
CA GLU A 280 1.14 -4.81 -18.47
C GLU A 280 2.31 -5.71 -18.07
N VAL A 281 2.07 -7.01 -17.98
CA VAL A 281 3.12 -8.02 -17.80
C VAL A 281 3.12 -8.96 -18.99
N PHE A 282 4.28 -9.08 -19.63
CA PHE A 282 4.53 -9.98 -20.75
C PHE A 282 5.43 -11.11 -20.32
N THR A 283 5.07 -12.33 -20.69
CA THR A 283 5.78 -13.54 -20.30
C THR A 283 5.99 -14.46 -21.50
N GLU A 284 6.70 -15.56 -21.31
CA GLU A 284 6.99 -16.53 -22.38
C GLU A 284 5.70 -17.10 -23.01
N ASN A 285 4.66 -17.34 -22.21
CA ASN A 285 3.46 -18.06 -22.64
C ASN A 285 2.17 -17.22 -22.59
N ALA A 286 2.19 -16.03 -22.00
CA ALA A 286 1.00 -15.23 -21.77
C ALA A 286 1.30 -13.72 -21.67
N ALA A 287 0.24 -12.93 -21.52
CA ALA A 287 0.32 -11.55 -21.09
C ALA A 287 -0.93 -11.16 -20.29
N ALA A 288 -0.79 -10.24 -19.35
CA ALA A 288 -1.90 -9.71 -18.57
C ALA A 288 -1.80 -8.20 -18.43
N THR A 289 -2.96 -7.54 -18.37
CA THR A 289 -3.05 -6.09 -18.10
C THR A 289 -4.08 -5.80 -17.02
N PHE A 290 -3.83 -4.78 -16.20
CA PHE A 290 -4.72 -4.34 -15.15
C PHE A 290 -4.68 -2.81 -15.03
N ASP A 291 -5.82 -2.21 -14.66
CA ASP A 291 -5.90 -0.80 -14.27
C ASP A 291 -6.93 -0.63 -13.15
N LEU A 292 -6.55 0.06 -12.07
CA LEU A 292 -7.40 0.26 -10.90
C LEU A 292 -8.70 1.01 -11.23
N LEU A 293 -8.75 1.81 -12.30
CA LEU A 293 -9.99 2.44 -12.78
C LEU A 293 -11.07 1.40 -13.11
N ARG A 294 -10.68 0.16 -13.36
CA ARG A 294 -11.57 -0.99 -13.54
C ARG A 294 -11.13 -2.13 -12.64
N ALA A 295 -11.09 -1.86 -11.34
CA ALA A 295 -10.57 -2.78 -10.32
C ALA A 295 -11.14 -4.21 -10.43
N SER A 296 -12.38 -4.37 -10.90
CA SER A 296 -13.09 -5.67 -10.99
C SER A 296 -12.83 -6.49 -12.25
N GLU A 297 -11.88 -6.08 -13.10
CA GLU A 297 -11.48 -6.84 -14.28
C GLU A 297 -9.97 -6.78 -14.50
N PHE A 298 -9.48 -7.74 -15.28
CA PHE A 298 -8.16 -7.68 -15.90
C PHE A 298 -8.26 -8.23 -17.31
N ARG A 299 -7.28 -7.93 -18.15
CA ARG A 299 -7.19 -8.53 -19.49
C ARG A 299 -6.12 -9.60 -19.46
N PHE A 300 -6.37 -10.70 -20.17
CA PHE A 300 -5.44 -11.82 -20.22
C PHE A 300 -5.38 -12.41 -21.64
N MET A 301 -4.20 -12.88 -22.03
CA MET A 301 -3.98 -13.59 -23.28
C MET A 301 -3.00 -14.73 -23.04
N ASP A 302 -3.28 -15.89 -23.60
CA ASP A 302 -2.41 -17.07 -23.57
C ASP A 302 -2.39 -17.73 -24.97
N ARG A 303 -1.69 -18.86 -25.09
CA ARG A 303 -1.58 -19.60 -26.35
C ARG A 303 -2.78 -20.51 -26.66
N SER A 304 -3.79 -20.57 -25.79
CA SER A 304 -4.94 -21.47 -25.98
C SER A 304 -5.89 -20.99 -27.08
N VAL A 305 -5.95 -19.68 -27.34
CA VAL A 305 -6.79 -19.07 -28.38
C VAL A 305 -5.97 -18.79 -29.63
N GLN A 306 -6.44 -19.25 -30.80
CA GLN A 306 -5.73 -19.17 -32.08
C GLN A 306 -6.59 -18.59 -33.21
N GLY A 307 -5.97 -18.25 -34.33
CA GLY A 307 -6.66 -17.74 -35.52
C GLY A 307 -7.27 -16.37 -35.32
N VAL A 308 -8.47 -16.14 -35.88
CA VAL A 308 -9.14 -14.83 -35.92
C VAL A 308 -9.62 -14.31 -34.57
N THR A 309 -9.66 -15.17 -33.53
CA THR A 309 -10.05 -14.80 -32.16
C THR A 309 -8.85 -14.56 -31.24
N LYS A 310 -7.62 -14.65 -31.76
CA LYS A 310 -6.39 -14.40 -31.00
C LYS A 310 -6.36 -12.97 -30.46
N GLY A 311 -6.37 -12.81 -29.13
CA GLY A 311 -6.26 -11.50 -28.49
C GLY A 311 -6.62 -11.54 -27.01
N TYR A 312 -6.42 -10.40 -26.34
CA TYR A 312 -6.78 -10.23 -24.94
C TYR A 312 -8.28 -10.44 -24.71
N ARG A 313 -8.62 -11.40 -23.85
CA ARG A 313 -9.95 -11.54 -23.26
C ARG A 313 -10.03 -10.67 -22.00
N GLN A 314 -11.18 -10.05 -21.79
CA GLN A 314 -11.52 -9.41 -20.53
C GLN A 314 -11.99 -10.49 -19.55
N VAL A 315 -11.37 -10.55 -18.39
CA VAL A 315 -11.72 -11.49 -17.32
C VAL A 315 -12.41 -10.70 -16.24
N ALA A 316 -13.72 -10.94 -16.08
CA ALA A 316 -14.47 -10.44 -14.95
C ALA A 316 -14.04 -11.22 -13.70
N VAL A 317 -13.68 -10.49 -12.65
CA VAL A 317 -13.34 -11.12 -11.39
C VAL A 317 -14.61 -11.68 -10.72
N GLY A 318 -14.45 -12.80 -10.03
CA GLY A 318 -15.49 -13.56 -9.33
C GLY A 318 -14.90 -14.56 -8.32
N PRO A 319 -15.69 -15.49 -7.78
CA PRO A 319 -15.35 -16.28 -6.61
C PRO A 319 -14.24 -17.30 -6.85
N GLU A 320 -13.83 -17.58 -8.08
CA GLU A 320 -12.64 -18.39 -8.39
C GLU A 320 -11.30 -17.62 -8.26
N HIS A 321 -11.38 -16.31 -8.08
CA HIS A 321 -10.23 -15.43 -7.92
C HIS A 321 -9.90 -15.23 -6.42
N PRO A 322 -8.65 -14.92 -6.08
CA PRO A 322 -8.22 -14.75 -4.70
C PRO A 322 -9.09 -13.77 -3.91
N TYR A 323 -9.19 -14.00 -2.59
CA TYR A 323 -9.96 -13.23 -1.61
C TYR A 323 -11.49 -13.31 -1.72
N LEU A 324 -12.08 -13.60 -2.87
CA LEU A 324 -13.53 -13.47 -3.01
C LEU A 324 -14.34 -14.65 -2.47
N THR A 325 -13.85 -15.88 -2.63
CA THR A 325 -14.58 -17.10 -2.22
C THR A 325 -14.96 -17.05 -0.73
N GLY A 326 -16.26 -16.91 -0.44
CA GLY A 326 -16.77 -16.75 0.92
C GLY A 326 -16.38 -15.45 1.63
N GLY A 327 -15.67 -14.54 0.94
CA GLY A 327 -15.16 -13.30 1.51
C GLY A 327 -16.14 -12.15 1.47
N LEU A 328 -17.11 -12.19 0.56
CA LEU A 328 -18.15 -11.16 0.41
C LEU A 328 -19.54 -11.80 0.44
N PRO A 329 -20.58 -11.09 0.93
CA PRO A 329 -21.95 -11.60 0.93
C PRO A 329 -22.51 -11.96 -0.45
N MET A 330 -22.01 -11.29 -1.50
CA MET A 330 -22.36 -11.57 -2.89
C MET A 330 -21.07 -11.71 -3.71
N ASP A 331 -20.41 -12.85 -3.61
CA ASP A 331 -19.13 -13.13 -4.24
C ASP A 331 -19.22 -13.65 -5.69
N PHE A 332 -20.25 -13.27 -6.46
CA PHE A 332 -20.51 -13.75 -7.83
C PHE A 332 -19.69 -12.99 -8.91
N PRO A 333 -19.33 -13.59 -10.07
CA PRO A 333 -18.61 -12.88 -11.13
C PRO A 333 -19.33 -11.62 -11.60
N GLY A 334 -18.61 -10.50 -11.65
CA GLY A 334 -19.13 -9.23 -12.15
C GLY A 334 -19.95 -8.38 -11.15
N VAL A 335 -20.13 -8.83 -9.90
CA VAL A 335 -20.79 -8.03 -8.84
C VAL A 335 -19.99 -6.76 -8.48
N GLY A 336 -18.70 -6.75 -8.80
CA GLY A 336 -17.82 -5.60 -8.66
C GLY A 336 -17.26 -5.44 -7.25
N TYR A 337 -16.06 -4.88 -7.15
CA TYR A 337 -15.38 -4.45 -5.93
C TYR A 337 -14.50 -3.25 -6.24
N GLY A 338 -14.19 -2.46 -5.22
CA GLY A 338 -13.36 -1.27 -5.32
C GLY A 338 -12.13 -1.31 -4.42
N GLN A 339 -11.37 -0.22 -4.42
CA GLN A 339 -10.17 -0.08 -3.58
C GLN A 339 -10.49 -0.23 -2.07
N ASN A 340 -11.67 0.19 -1.62
CA ASN A 340 -12.03 0.10 -0.21
C ASN A 340 -12.14 -1.35 0.28
N ASP A 341 -12.57 -2.29 -0.59
CA ASP A 341 -12.63 -3.72 -0.25
C ASP A 341 -11.23 -4.31 -0.01
N LEU A 342 -10.20 -3.72 -0.64
CA LEU A 342 -8.82 -4.15 -0.46
C LEU A 342 -8.33 -3.94 0.98
N PHE A 343 -8.81 -2.89 1.67
CA PHE A 343 -8.54 -2.68 3.10
C PHE A 343 -9.24 -3.73 3.98
N VAL A 344 -10.41 -4.22 3.56
CA VAL A 344 -11.12 -5.31 4.26
C VAL A 344 -10.29 -6.59 4.18
N PHE A 345 -9.80 -6.95 2.99
CA PHE A 345 -8.94 -8.11 2.81
C PHE A 345 -7.58 -7.97 3.51
N GLN A 346 -7.03 -6.75 3.57
CA GLN A 346 -5.80 -6.46 4.32
C GLN A 346 -6.01 -6.68 5.83
N ALA A 347 -7.05 -6.06 6.40
CA ALA A 347 -7.39 -6.19 7.81
C ALA A 347 -7.66 -7.64 8.18
N ARG A 348 -8.47 -8.35 7.36
CA ARG A 348 -8.75 -9.78 7.55
C ARG A 348 -7.48 -10.61 7.52
N ALA A 349 -6.62 -10.43 6.53
CA ALA A 349 -5.38 -11.20 6.41
C ALA A 349 -4.45 -10.99 7.62
N PHE A 350 -4.40 -9.77 8.17
CA PHE A 350 -3.60 -9.51 9.35
C PHE A 350 -4.20 -10.13 10.62
N LEU A 351 -5.52 -10.08 10.80
CA LEU A 351 -6.22 -10.77 11.89
C LEU A 351 -6.00 -12.30 11.81
N GLU A 352 -6.09 -12.88 10.62
CA GLU A 352 -5.82 -14.30 10.40
C GLU A 352 -4.38 -14.66 10.75
N GLN A 353 -3.42 -13.86 10.30
CA GLN A 353 -2.00 -14.02 10.64
C GLN A 353 -1.76 -14.00 12.16
N VAL A 354 -2.43 -13.11 12.89
CA VAL A 354 -2.38 -13.03 14.37
C VAL A 354 -3.04 -14.25 15.03
N ALA A 355 -4.16 -14.71 14.49
CA ALA A 355 -4.86 -15.90 14.97
C ALA A 355 -4.14 -17.22 14.62
N GLY A 356 -3.04 -17.17 13.85
CA GLY A 356 -2.32 -18.37 13.39
C GLY A 356 -3.03 -19.11 12.26
N LEU A 357 -3.85 -18.40 11.48
CA LEU A 357 -4.53 -18.89 10.29
C LEU A 357 -3.80 -18.42 9.04
N ASP A 358 -3.79 -19.26 8.00
CA ASP A 358 -3.09 -18.98 6.73
C ASP A 358 -4.01 -19.09 5.50
N ARG A 359 -5.31 -18.73 5.64
CA ARG A 359 -6.25 -18.76 4.51
C ARG A 359 -5.91 -17.67 3.51
N LEU A 360 -5.77 -16.43 3.97
CA LEU A 360 -5.32 -15.33 3.13
C LEU A 360 -3.78 -15.22 3.15
N PRO A 361 -3.14 -14.83 2.02
CA PRO A 361 -1.72 -14.54 2.01
C PRO A 361 -1.35 -13.52 3.10
N ARG A 362 -0.21 -13.72 3.78
CA ARG A 362 0.28 -12.81 4.80
C ARG A 362 0.50 -11.39 4.26
N VAL A 363 0.39 -10.39 5.13
CA VAL A 363 0.76 -9.02 4.77
C VAL A 363 2.28 -8.93 4.58
N PRO A 364 2.79 -8.02 3.73
CA PRO A 364 4.24 -7.83 3.59
C PRO A 364 4.87 -7.49 4.94
N SER A 365 6.04 -8.07 5.23
CA SER A 365 6.71 -7.87 6.52
C SER A 365 7.35 -6.49 6.65
N PHE A 366 7.82 -6.16 7.85
CA PHE A 366 8.65 -4.96 8.07
C PHE A 366 9.96 -5.03 7.26
N GLU A 367 10.54 -6.22 7.07
CA GLU A 367 11.68 -6.42 6.18
C GLU A 367 11.35 -6.04 4.73
N HIS A 368 10.14 -6.36 4.28
CA HIS A 368 9.66 -5.92 2.97
C HIS A 368 9.56 -4.39 2.90
N GLY A 369 9.03 -3.74 3.94
CA GLY A 369 8.98 -2.28 4.03
C GLY A 369 10.36 -1.62 3.94
N LEU A 370 11.36 -2.16 4.65
CA LEU A 370 12.75 -1.71 4.58
C LEU A 370 13.35 -1.92 3.17
N HIS A 371 13.07 -3.06 2.55
CA HIS A 371 13.52 -3.34 1.19
C HIS A 371 12.92 -2.37 0.17
N ASN A 372 11.61 -2.11 0.25
CA ASN A 372 10.94 -1.13 -0.58
C ASN A 372 11.59 0.27 -0.45
N LEU A 373 11.90 0.72 0.77
CA LEU A 373 12.64 1.99 0.96
C LEU A 373 14.02 2.00 0.32
N ARG A 374 14.75 0.88 0.32
CA ARG A 374 16.04 0.75 -0.37
C ARG A 374 15.88 0.86 -1.89
N LEU A 375 14.80 0.32 -2.45
CA LEU A 375 14.47 0.49 -3.87
C LEU A 375 14.20 1.95 -4.21
N LEU A 376 13.38 2.65 -3.41
CA LEU A 376 13.11 4.07 -3.64
C LEU A 376 14.37 4.93 -3.52
N ALA A 377 15.25 4.60 -2.56
CA ALA A 377 16.55 5.26 -2.43
C ALA A 377 17.44 5.00 -3.66
N ALA A 378 17.46 3.78 -4.19
CA ALA A 378 18.22 3.46 -5.40
C ALA A 378 17.71 4.21 -6.65
N ILE A 379 16.38 4.37 -6.78
CA ILE A 379 15.77 5.16 -7.86
C ILE A 379 16.17 6.64 -7.74
N THR A 380 16.14 7.16 -6.51
CA THR A 380 16.56 8.54 -6.21
C THR A 380 18.05 8.74 -6.51
N GLU A 381 18.92 7.82 -6.06
CA GLU A 381 20.35 7.84 -6.34
C GLU A 381 20.64 7.78 -7.85
N SER A 382 19.92 6.93 -8.59
CA SER A 382 20.02 6.84 -10.04
C SER A 382 19.71 8.18 -10.69
N ALA A 383 18.65 8.87 -10.26
CA ALA A 383 18.26 10.16 -10.80
C ALA A 383 19.28 11.27 -10.49
N LEU A 384 19.77 11.32 -9.25
CA LEU A 384 20.80 12.28 -8.82
C LEU A 384 22.13 12.08 -9.56
N ASN A 385 22.40 10.85 -10.01
CA ASN A 385 23.58 10.49 -10.78
C ASN A 385 23.34 10.46 -12.30
N GLY A 386 22.39 11.26 -12.81
CA GLY A 386 22.16 11.41 -14.25
C GLY A 386 21.61 10.16 -14.94
N GLY A 387 20.84 9.35 -14.20
CA GLY A 387 20.25 8.09 -14.68
C GLY A 387 21.20 6.90 -14.66
N ALA A 388 22.30 6.96 -13.91
CA ALA A 388 23.23 5.84 -13.77
C ALA A 388 22.56 4.57 -13.21
N GLU A 389 23.14 3.41 -13.48
CA GLU A 389 22.70 2.16 -12.88
C GLU A 389 23.04 2.13 -11.38
N VAL A 390 22.03 1.82 -10.56
CA VAL A 390 22.19 1.59 -9.12
C VAL A 390 21.72 0.17 -8.82
N LYS A 391 22.58 -0.60 -8.14
CA LYS A 391 22.25 -1.95 -7.69
C LYS A 391 21.46 -1.89 -6.40
N VAL A 392 20.47 -2.77 -6.29
CA VAL A 392 19.64 -2.90 -5.09
C VAL A 392 20.18 -4.07 -4.26
N PRO A 393 20.28 -3.93 -2.93
CA PRO A 393 20.64 -5.05 -2.07
C PRO A 393 19.71 -6.24 -2.28
N SER A 394 20.28 -7.46 -2.30
CA SER A 394 19.50 -8.69 -2.42
C SER A 394 18.47 -8.80 -1.30
N TYR A 395 17.25 -9.22 -1.67
CA TYR A 395 16.15 -9.44 -0.75
C TYR A 395 15.44 -10.75 -1.10
N THR A 396 15.06 -11.49 -0.07
CA THR A 396 14.24 -12.69 -0.21
C THR A 396 12.89 -12.38 0.45
N PRO A 397 11.80 -12.33 -0.35
CA PRO A 397 10.45 -11.98 0.09
C PRO A 397 9.92 -12.77 1.28
#